data_AF-A0AAU9V1R9-F1
#
_entry.id   AF-A0AAU9V1R9-F1
#
_cell.length_a   1.000
_cell.length_b   1.000
_cell.length_c   1.000
_cell.angle_alpha   90.00
_cell.angle_beta   90.00
_cell.angle_gamma   90.00
#
_symmetry.space_group_name_H-M   'P 1'
#
loop_
_entity.id
_entity.type
_entity.pdbx_description
1 polymer ?
#
loop_
_entity_poly.entity_id
_entity_poly.type
_entity_poly.pdbx_seq_one_letter_code
_entity_poly.pdbx_strand_id
1 'polypeptide(L)'
;MQENANEIQVKLFEKPQRKGKGKGKGKRSAVEPTDNYALDVTEEVNCTIKSLYRARLPISAPKYKDLKRLCENGIIPKAYHFEYLNLPSSVNVPDIFPETDAEDGEDTDNESHKNDDDEFTQNCT
;
A
#
# COMPACT_ATOMS: atom_id res chain seq x y z
N MET A 1 9.41 37.50 -5.33
CA MET A 1 10.44 36.44 -5.30
C MET A 1 9.95 35.36 -6.25
N GLN A 2 10.67 35.10 -7.33
CA GLN A 2 10.26 34.11 -8.35
C GLN A 2 10.83 32.74 -7.95
N GLU A 3 9.96 31.75 -7.86
CA GLU A 3 10.32 30.36 -7.54
C GLU A 3 10.71 29.65 -8.84
N ASN A 4 12.00 29.33 -9.00
CA ASN A 4 12.50 28.57 -10.13
C ASN A 4 12.43 27.08 -9.79
N ALA A 5 11.43 26.38 -10.32
CA ALA A 5 11.36 24.92 -10.28
C ALA A 5 12.35 24.34 -11.29
N ASN A 6 13.48 23.81 -10.81
CA ASN A 6 14.41 23.05 -11.63
C ASN A 6 13.84 21.65 -11.87
N GLU A 7 13.39 21.40 -13.09
CA GLU A 7 12.88 20.12 -13.56
C GLU A 7 14.04 19.13 -13.73
N ILE A 8 14.03 18.04 -12.96
CA ILE A 8 15.04 16.97 -13.04
C ILE A 8 14.51 15.88 -13.98
N GLN A 9 15.07 15.81 -15.20
CA GLN A 9 14.78 14.73 -16.15
C GLN A 9 15.63 13.48 -15.84
N VAL A 10 14.99 12.42 -15.35
CA VAL A 10 15.63 11.11 -15.12
C VAL A 10 15.40 10.19 -16.33
N LYS A 11 16.47 9.82 -17.03
CA LYS A 11 16.45 8.87 -18.15
C LYS A 11 16.42 7.43 -17.62
N LEU A 12 15.23 6.84 -17.50
CA LEU A 12 15.07 5.59 -16.76
C LEU A 12 15.37 4.30 -17.56
N PHE A 13 15.58 4.33 -18.89
CA PHE A 13 15.77 3.09 -19.66
C PHE A 13 16.66 3.27 -20.90
N GLU A 14 17.97 3.39 -20.71
CA GLU A 14 18.92 3.25 -21.84
C GLU A 14 19.21 1.76 -22.06
N LYS A 15 18.58 1.17 -23.08
CA LYS A 15 18.80 -0.24 -23.44
C LYS A 15 20.24 -0.44 -23.93
N PRO A 16 21.01 -1.41 -23.39
CA PRO A 16 22.36 -1.68 -23.88
C PRO A 16 22.32 -2.29 -25.29
N GLN A 17 23.03 -1.66 -26.23
CA GLN A 17 23.20 -2.15 -27.60
C GLN A 17 24.08 -3.42 -27.61
N ARG A 18 23.48 -4.60 -27.77
CA ARG A 18 24.24 -5.85 -27.96
C ARG A 18 24.60 -6.00 -29.45
N LYS A 19 25.89 -5.92 -29.79
CA LYS A 19 26.39 -6.31 -31.12
C LYS A 19 26.65 -7.81 -31.15
N GLY A 20 25.77 -8.58 -31.78
CA GLY A 20 25.96 -10.01 -32.01
C GLY A 20 25.87 -10.34 -33.50
N LYS A 21 26.97 -10.82 -34.10
CA LYS A 21 26.96 -11.48 -35.42
C LYS A 21 26.68 -12.97 -35.20
N GLY A 22 25.48 -13.44 -35.56
CA GLY A 22 25.15 -14.87 -35.51
C GLY A 22 24.11 -15.24 -36.56
N LYS A 23 24.52 -16.03 -37.57
CA LYS A 23 23.61 -16.63 -38.57
C LYS A 23 23.07 -17.95 -38.00
N GLY A 24 21.84 -17.96 -37.51
CA GLY A 24 21.12 -19.17 -37.13
C GLY A 24 19.75 -19.23 -37.80
N LYS A 25 19.55 -20.15 -38.74
CA LYS A 25 18.24 -20.43 -39.35
C LYS A 25 17.51 -21.48 -38.51
N GLY A 26 16.56 -21.05 -37.69
CA GLY A 26 15.61 -21.94 -37.01
C GLY A 26 14.18 -21.46 -37.29
N LYS A 27 13.38 -22.26 -37.98
CA LYS A 27 11.95 -22.02 -38.16
C LYS A 27 11.25 -22.36 -36.84
N ARG A 28 10.66 -21.37 -36.16
CA ARG A 28 9.68 -21.59 -35.10
C ARG A 28 8.31 -21.23 -35.66
N SER A 29 7.37 -22.16 -35.61
CA SER A 29 5.95 -21.91 -35.89
C SER A 29 5.40 -21.02 -34.78
N ALA A 30 4.97 -19.82 -35.13
CA ALA A 30 4.33 -18.88 -34.23
C ALA A 30 2.95 -19.41 -33.82
N VAL A 31 2.76 -19.61 -32.52
CA VAL A 31 1.44 -19.61 -31.89
C VAL A 31 1.37 -18.29 -31.14
N GLU A 32 0.50 -17.41 -31.62
CA GLU A 32 0.25 -16.07 -31.12
C GLU A 32 -0.51 -16.16 -29.77
N PRO A 33 -0.05 -15.49 -28.70
CA PRO A 33 -0.93 -14.98 -27.68
C PRO A 33 -1.25 -13.53 -28.04
N THR A 34 -2.35 -13.31 -28.78
CA THR A 34 -2.89 -11.97 -29.03
C THR A 34 -3.77 -11.54 -27.85
N ASP A 35 -3.17 -10.97 -26.82
CA ASP A 35 -3.85 -9.93 -26.03
C ASP A 35 -3.20 -8.59 -26.39
N ASN A 36 -3.75 -8.01 -27.45
CA ASN A 36 -3.43 -6.67 -27.91
C ASN A 36 -3.95 -5.65 -26.89
N TYR A 37 -3.06 -5.05 -26.10
CA TYR A 37 -3.18 -3.63 -25.80
C TYR A 37 -2.04 -2.91 -26.52
N ALA A 38 -2.12 -2.88 -27.85
CA ALA A 38 -1.43 -1.87 -28.62
C ALA A 38 -2.09 -0.53 -28.28
N LEU A 39 -1.69 0.10 -27.16
CA LEU A 39 -1.94 1.51 -26.96
C LEU A 39 -0.90 2.24 -27.79
N ASP A 40 -1.19 2.31 -29.09
CA ASP A 40 -0.53 3.17 -30.06
C ASP A 40 -0.99 4.61 -29.76
N VAL A 41 -0.40 5.20 -28.71
CA VAL A 41 -0.54 6.62 -28.39
C VAL A 41 0.85 7.17 -28.21
N THR A 42 1.41 7.58 -29.34
CA THR A 42 2.53 8.53 -29.44
C THR A 42 2.02 9.94 -29.18
N GLU A 43 1.35 10.15 -28.06
CA GLU A 43 1.03 11.48 -27.57
C GLU A 43 1.57 11.61 -26.16
N GLU A 44 2.37 12.65 -25.94
CA GLU A 44 2.83 13.06 -24.63
C GLU A 44 1.60 13.39 -23.78
N VAL A 45 1.10 12.39 -23.05
CA VAL A 45 -0.01 12.60 -22.13
C VAL A 45 0.51 13.43 -20.97
N ASN A 46 0.34 14.74 -21.07
CA ASN A 46 0.45 15.67 -19.95
C ASN A 46 -0.71 15.40 -18.97
N CYS A 47 -0.63 14.28 -18.24
CA CYS A 47 -1.58 13.93 -17.20
C CYS A 47 -1.26 14.76 -15.94
N THR A 48 -1.89 15.92 -15.81
CA THR A 48 -1.79 16.72 -14.59
C THR A 48 -2.57 16.00 -13.47
N ILE A 49 -1.86 15.42 -12.50
CA ILE A 49 -2.47 14.77 -11.34
C ILE A 49 -3.08 15.86 -10.46
N LYS A 50 -4.42 15.87 -10.32
CA LYS A 50 -5.11 16.79 -9.42
C LYS A 50 -4.79 16.43 -7.97
N SER A 51 -4.30 17.40 -7.20
CA SER A 51 -4.10 17.20 -5.76
C SER A 51 -5.45 17.06 -5.06
N LEU A 52 -5.68 15.91 -4.41
CA LEU A 52 -6.88 15.67 -3.61
C LEU A 52 -6.77 16.24 -2.19
N TYR A 53 -5.55 16.47 -1.71
CA TYR A 53 -5.29 16.92 -0.35
C TYR A 53 -4.72 18.33 -0.35
N ARG A 54 -5.11 19.13 0.64
CA ARG A 54 -4.60 20.50 0.84
C ARG A 54 -3.19 20.52 1.44
N ALA A 55 -2.84 19.47 2.18
CA ALA A 55 -1.58 19.34 2.88
C ALA A 55 -1.20 17.85 2.97
N ARG A 56 0.04 17.57 3.38
CA ARG A 56 0.51 16.21 3.62
C ARG A 56 -0.30 15.57 4.76
N LEU A 57 -0.75 14.34 4.53
CA LEU A 57 -1.50 13.59 5.54
C LEU A 57 -0.56 13.15 6.67
N PRO A 58 -0.90 13.44 7.94
CA PRO A 58 -0.13 12.96 9.07
C PRO A 58 -0.32 11.45 9.26
N ILE A 59 0.74 10.79 9.71
CA ILE A 59 0.70 9.40 10.17
C ILE A 59 0.55 9.33 11.70
N SER A 60 0.15 8.17 12.22
CA SER A 60 0.07 7.93 13.66
C SER A 60 1.45 8.10 14.33
N ALA A 61 1.47 8.60 15.56
CA ALA A 61 2.70 8.73 16.34
C ALA A 61 3.44 7.39 16.57
N PRO A 62 2.75 6.25 16.86
CA PRO A 62 3.41 4.94 16.96
C PRO A 62 4.13 4.55 15.67
N LYS A 63 3.49 4.74 14.51
CA LYS A 63 4.06 4.39 13.21
C LYS A 63 5.31 5.21 12.87
N TYR A 64 5.29 6.50 13.18
CA TYR A 64 6.48 7.34 13.02
C TYR A 64 7.64 6.89 13.91
N LYS A 65 7.37 6.50 15.16
CA LYS A 65 8.38 5.99 16.09
C LYS A 65 9.03 4.71 15.56
N ASP A 66 8.24 3.81 14.99
CA ASP A 66 8.75 2.58 14.41
C ASP A 66 9.56 2.84 13.14
N LEU A 67 9.12 3.74 12.26
CA LEU A 67 9.93 4.16 11.10
C LEU A 67 11.28 4.75 11.51
N LYS A 68 11.31 5.56 12.57
CA LYS A 68 12.56 6.11 13.11
C LYS A 68 13.50 5.00 13.58
N ARG A 69 12.99 4.01 14.32
CA ARG A 69 13.77 2.85 14.77
C ARG A 69 14.30 2.02 13.60
N LEU A 70 13.49 1.82 12.56
CA LEU A 70 13.91 1.11 11.36
C LEU A 70 15.03 1.85 10.61
N CYS A 71 15.03 3.18 10.64
CA CYS A 71 16.14 3.99 10.12
C CYS A 71 17.39 3.83 11.00
N GLU A 72 17.27 3.96 12.31
CA GLU A 72 18.38 3.84 13.28
C GLU A 72 19.04 2.45 13.23
N ASN A 73 18.26 1.39 13.10
CA ASN A 73 18.74 0.01 12.99
C ASN A 73 19.37 -0.30 11.61
N GLY A 74 19.30 0.61 10.65
CA GLY A 74 19.81 0.41 9.29
C GLY A 74 19.00 -0.59 8.46
N ILE A 75 17.81 -0.99 8.92
CA ILE A 75 16.89 -1.84 8.16
C ILE A 75 16.38 -1.08 6.93
N ILE A 76 16.03 0.20 7.13
CA ILE A 76 15.75 1.11 6.02
C ILE A 76 17.08 1.70 5.51
N PRO A 77 17.37 1.61 4.20
CA PRO A 77 18.58 2.20 3.63
C PRO A 77 18.66 3.72 3.85
N LYS A 78 19.87 4.23 4.10
CA LYS A 78 20.13 5.66 4.36
C LYS A 78 19.57 6.61 3.30
N ALA A 79 19.50 6.16 2.04
CA ALA A 79 18.94 6.94 0.93
C ALA A 79 17.48 7.38 1.19
N TYR A 80 16.72 6.62 1.99
CA TYR A 80 15.31 6.90 2.27
C TYR A 80 15.07 7.54 3.63
N HIS A 81 16.09 7.70 4.48
CA HIS A 81 15.92 8.23 5.84
C HIS A 81 15.29 9.62 5.84
N PHE A 82 15.71 10.48 4.92
CA PHE A 82 15.18 11.83 4.81
C PHE A 82 13.67 11.85 4.56
N GLU A 83 13.15 10.94 3.74
CA GLU A 83 11.73 10.89 3.41
C GLU A 83 10.89 10.48 4.62
N TYR A 84 11.32 9.41 5.32
CA TYR A 84 10.59 8.90 6.48
C TYR A 84 10.67 9.83 7.69
N LEU A 85 11.83 10.46 7.93
CA LEU A 85 12.01 11.39 9.06
C LEU A 85 11.28 12.73 8.86
N ASN A 86 10.91 13.08 7.62
CA ASN A 86 10.14 14.27 7.30
C ASN A 86 8.63 14.02 7.19
N LEU A 87 8.13 12.82 7.51
CA LEU A 87 6.69 12.56 7.52
C LEU A 87 6.02 13.31 8.69
N PRO A 88 4.92 14.07 8.44
CA PRO A 88 4.16 14.66 9.52
C PRO A 88 3.56 13.54 10.39
N SER A 89 3.64 13.68 11.71
CA SER A 89 3.03 12.76 12.66
C SER A 89 2.06 13.50 13.58
N SER A 90 0.99 12.82 13.99
CA SER A 90 -0.01 13.35 14.89
C SER A 90 -0.51 12.27 15.83
N VAL A 91 -0.78 12.65 17.08
CA VAL A 91 -1.38 11.76 18.08
C VAL A 91 -2.87 11.52 17.80
N ASN A 92 -3.51 12.43 17.06
CA ASN A 92 -4.94 12.36 16.75
C ASN A 92 -5.25 11.39 15.59
N VAL A 93 -4.24 10.84 14.92
CA VAL A 93 -4.43 9.86 13.85
C VAL A 93 -4.40 8.46 14.47
N PRO A 94 -5.54 7.76 14.54
CA PRO A 94 -5.58 6.42 15.11
C PRO A 94 -4.86 5.43 14.18
N ASP A 95 -4.19 4.44 14.78
CA ASP A 95 -3.52 3.35 14.07
C ASP A 95 -4.41 2.12 14.08
N ILE A 96 -5.57 2.24 13.42
CA ILE A 96 -6.58 1.18 13.34
C ILE A 96 -6.88 0.91 11.87
N PHE A 97 -7.06 -0.36 11.53
CA PHE A 97 -7.65 -0.71 10.25
C PHE A 97 -9.16 -0.42 10.31
N PRO A 98 -9.77 0.01 9.20
CA PRO A 98 -11.22 0.04 9.13
C PRO A 98 -11.74 -1.39 9.38
N GLU A 99 -12.82 -1.49 10.14
CA GLU A 99 -13.53 -2.76 10.30
C GLU A 99 -13.94 -3.23 8.89
N THR A 100 -13.48 -4.41 8.50
CA THR A 100 -13.96 -5.05 7.28
C THR A 100 -15.44 -5.39 7.47
N ASP A 101 -16.22 -5.15 6.42
CA ASP A 101 -17.66 -5.36 6.33
C ASP A 101 -18.14 -6.60 7.11
N ALA A 102 -19.21 -6.43 7.86
CA ALA A 102 -19.76 -7.44 8.75
C ALA A 102 -19.99 -8.74 7.97
N GLU A 103 -19.59 -9.87 8.56
CA GLU A 103 -20.06 -11.17 8.10
C GLU A 103 -21.59 -11.19 8.29
N ASP A 104 -22.32 -11.16 7.17
CA ASP A 104 -23.77 -11.34 7.13
C ASP A 104 -24.05 -12.81 7.49
N GLY A 105 -24.21 -13.07 8.78
CA GLY A 105 -24.46 -14.39 9.37
C GLY A 105 -25.50 -14.26 10.48
N GLU A 106 -26.73 -13.96 10.10
CA GLU A 106 -27.91 -14.14 10.95
C GLU A 106 -28.10 -15.65 11.24
N ASP A 107 -27.43 -16.19 12.25
CA ASP A 107 -27.85 -17.44 12.89
C ASP A 107 -28.85 -17.08 14.01
N THR A 108 -30.09 -16.79 13.59
CA THR A 108 -31.24 -16.62 14.47
C THR A 108 -31.75 -17.96 15.00
N ASP A 109 -30.96 -18.66 15.84
CA ASP A 109 -31.45 -19.86 16.52
C ASP A 109 -31.54 -19.60 18.03
N ASN A 110 -32.68 -19.01 18.34
CA ASN A 110 -33.35 -18.90 19.62
C ASN A 110 -33.32 -20.23 20.41
N GLU A 111 -32.56 -20.32 21.51
CA GLU A 111 -32.89 -21.27 22.57
C GLU A 111 -32.76 -20.62 23.96
N SER A 112 -33.90 -20.14 24.43
CA SER A 112 -34.20 -19.78 25.80
C SER A 112 -33.79 -20.91 26.75
N HIS A 113 -32.67 -20.76 27.45
CA HIS A 113 -32.40 -21.56 28.64
C HIS A 113 -33.29 -21.03 29.77
N LYS A 114 -34.41 -21.70 30.01
CA LYS A 114 -35.25 -21.49 31.18
C LYS A 114 -34.42 -21.84 32.41
N ASN A 115 -34.18 -20.85 33.27
CA ASN A 115 -33.76 -21.10 34.64
C ASN A 115 -35.01 -21.50 35.42
N ASP A 116 -35.36 -22.77 35.34
CA ASP A 116 -36.18 -23.39 36.35
C ASP A 116 -35.27 -24.29 37.19
N ASP A 117 -35.53 -24.27 38.50
CA ASP A 117 -35.11 -25.24 39.51
C ASP A 117 -33.92 -24.87 40.43
N ASP A 118 -34.36 -24.40 41.60
CA ASP A 118 -33.96 -24.85 42.94
C ASP A 118 -32.97 -24.01 43.77
N GLU A 119 -33.61 -23.03 44.41
CA GLU A 119 -33.36 -22.60 45.78
C GLU A 119 -32.95 -23.76 46.70
N PHE A 120 -31.70 -23.75 47.18
CA PHE A 120 -31.33 -24.48 48.38
C PHE A 120 -30.49 -23.61 49.30
N THR A 121 -31.18 -22.80 50.10
CA THR A 121 -30.57 -22.23 51.30
C THR A 121 -30.28 -23.36 52.29
N GLN A 122 -29.01 -23.66 52.52
CA GLN A 122 -28.59 -24.37 53.72
C GLN A 122 -27.78 -23.45 54.63
N ASN A 123 -28.38 -23.20 55.78
CA ASN A 123 -27.86 -22.40 56.87
C ASN A 123 -26.83 -23.25 57.61
N CYS A 124 -25.54 -22.86 57.56
CA CYS A 124 -24.55 -23.42 58.47
C CYS A 124 -24.88 -22.95 59.90
N THR A 125 -25.11 -23.91 60.78
CA THR A 125 -25.16 -23.72 62.24
C THR A 125 -23.83 -24.14 62.83
#